data_AF-A0A2U2B3I3-F1
#
_entry.id   AF-A0A2U2B3I3-F1
#
_cell.length_a   1.000
_cell.length_b   1.000
_cell.length_c   1.000
_cell.angle_alpha   90.00
_cell.angle_beta   90.00
_cell.angle_gamma   90.00
#
_symmetry.space_group_name_H-M   'P 1'
#
loop_
_entity.id
_entity.type
_entity.pdbx_description
1 polymer ?
#
loop_
_entity_poly.entity_id
_entity_poly.type
_entity_poly.pdbx_seq_one_letter_code
_entity_poly.pdbx_strand_id
1 'polypeptide(L)'
;MDYKKYYKEIKEKLIRFSTVVYYEPMTEDNILEMEKKIGQPIKPLYREYLLTFGMTQDIFEKLITDIDSFFEDFDFIKKSLNGYLPIFSDIDMEDTIYLINNKDLQDDFVYKVIIDSDDKIGKIKKLKLFQRIIEESISKLNKNHKSRCLNKNKVNNAEFNISDKDFNDFIEIFKTEGLKQKTDWQPKYYPENIFGDEVALFYLFDNEIIIERDEDHSQYRFELEEPILTDNKKSIIRKTEKLLKVQRVKFEKIECKLIENE
;
A
#
# COMPACT_ATOMS: atom_id res chain seq x y z
N MET A 1 4.90 13.78 -25.73
CA MET A 1 4.60 12.34 -25.95
C MET A 1 3.15 12.09 -25.57
N ASP A 2 2.44 11.21 -26.25
CA ASP A 2 1.07 10.83 -25.86
C ASP A 2 1.14 9.67 -24.85
N TYR A 3 1.08 10.00 -23.57
CA TYR A 3 1.18 9.01 -22.49
C TYR A 3 -0.01 8.06 -22.45
N LYS A 4 -1.22 8.51 -22.82
CA LYS A 4 -2.41 7.64 -22.90
C LYS A 4 -2.20 6.54 -23.93
N LYS A 5 -1.72 6.90 -25.12
CA LYS A 5 -1.39 5.92 -26.15
C LYS A 5 -0.29 4.96 -25.70
N TYR A 6 0.78 5.49 -25.11
CA TYR A 6 1.89 4.67 -24.59
C TYR A 6 1.41 3.63 -23.58
N TYR A 7 0.66 4.05 -22.56
CA TYR A 7 0.19 3.14 -21.52
C TYR A 7 -0.84 2.13 -22.03
N LYS A 8 -1.64 2.49 -23.04
CA LYS A 8 -2.49 1.53 -23.75
C LYS A 8 -1.66 0.42 -24.40
N GLU A 9 -0.58 0.75 -25.11
CA GLU A 9 0.31 -0.23 -25.74
C GLU A 9 1.00 -1.13 -24.69
N ILE A 10 1.37 -0.58 -23.53
CA ILE A 10 1.89 -1.38 -22.42
C ILE A 10 0.83 -2.37 -21.91
N LYS A 11 -0.40 -1.91 -21.69
CA LYS A 11 -1.50 -2.76 -21.22
C LYS A 11 -1.77 -3.93 -22.19
N GLU A 12 -1.75 -3.66 -23.50
CA GLU A 12 -1.88 -4.69 -24.53
C GLU A 12 -0.78 -5.77 -24.45
N LYS A 13 0.48 -5.37 -24.18
CA LYS A 13 1.58 -6.31 -23.97
C LYS A 13 1.39 -7.19 -22.73
N LEU A 14 0.70 -6.68 -21.71
CA LEU A 14 0.48 -7.37 -20.44
C LEU A 14 -0.69 -8.36 -20.46
N ILE A 15 -1.57 -8.32 -21.47
CA ILE A 15 -2.75 -9.21 -21.58
C ILE A 15 -2.37 -10.69 -21.45
N ARG A 16 -1.25 -11.09 -22.07
CA ARG A 16 -0.74 -12.47 -22.03
C ARG A 16 -0.27 -12.95 -20.64
N PHE A 17 -0.13 -12.03 -19.69
CA PHE A 17 0.29 -12.30 -18.31
C PHE A 17 -0.85 -12.12 -17.30
N SER A 18 -2.08 -11.90 -17.76
CA SER A 18 -3.25 -11.60 -16.92
C SER A 18 -3.58 -12.63 -15.84
N THR A 19 -3.03 -13.84 -15.92
CA THR A 19 -3.20 -14.88 -14.89
C THR A 19 -2.18 -14.80 -13.75
N VAL A 20 -1.08 -14.07 -13.92
CA VAL A 20 0.06 -13.99 -12.98
C VAL A 20 0.50 -12.57 -12.64
N VAL A 21 -0.16 -11.58 -13.23
CA VAL A 21 0.07 -10.15 -13.01
C VAL A 21 -1.21 -9.50 -12.55
N TYR A 22 -1.12 -8.69 -11.52
CA TYR A 22 -2.22 -7.97 -10.91
C TYR A 22 -1.88 -6.50 -10.74
N TYR A 23 -2.90 -5.66 -10.91
CA TYR A 23 -2.82 -4.22 -10.72
C TYR A 23 -4.23 -3.65 -10.52
N GLU A 24 -4.36 -2.65 -9.66
CA GLU A 24 -5.61 -1.92 -9.42
C GLU A 24 -5.49 -0.47 -9.89
N PRO A 25 -6.02 -0.13 -11.08
CA PRO A 25 -5.97 1.25 -11.57
C PRO A 25 -6.68 2.22 -10.62
N MET A 26 -6.07 3.37 -10.35
CA MET A 26 -6.71 4.43 -9.58
C MET A 26 -7.84 5.07 -10.41
N THR A 27 -8.90 5.49 -9.72
CA THR A 27 -9.95 6.30 -10.35
C THR A 27 -9.53 7.76 -10.44
N GLU A 28 -10.17 8.53 -11.32
CA GLU A 28 -9.96 9.99 -11.39
C GLU A 28 -10.23 10.66 -10.03
N ASP A 29 -11.23 10.21 -9.29
CA ASP A 29 -11.53 10.74 -7.95
C ASP A 29 -10.39 10.47 -6.97
N ASN A 30 -9.80 9.27 -6.99
CA ASN A 30 -8.64 8.95 -6.14
C ASN A 30 -7.42 9.81 -6.49
N ILE A 31 -7.18 10.06 -7.78
CA ILE A 31 -6.10 10.93 -8.23
C ILE A 31 -6.34 12.37 -7.75
N LEU A 32 -7.56 12.89 -7.88
CA LEU A 32 -7.89 14.25 -7.44
C LEU A 32 -7.74 14.41 -5.92
N GLU A 33 -8.14 13.41 -5.13
CA GLU A 33 -7.91 13.39 -3.68
C GLU A 33 -6.41 13.39 -3.34
N MET A 34 -5.61 12.61 -4.07
CA MET A 34 -4.16 12.56 -3.92
C MET A 34 -3.51 13.90 -4.29
N GLU A 35 -3.86 14.50 -5.43
CA GLU A 35 -3.39 15.84 -5.86
C GLU A 35 -3.74 16.92 -4.83
N LYS A 36 -4.93 16.84 -4.22
CA LYS A 36 -5.36 17.74 -3.15
C LYS A 36 -4.50 17.59 -1.89
N LYS A 37 -4.17 16.36 -1.47
CA LYS A 37 -3.28 16.10 -0.32
C LYS A 37 -1.85 16.56 -0.58
N ILE A 38 -1.33 16.33 -1.78
CA ILE A 38 0.01 16.78 -2.21
C ILE A 38 0.05 18.31 -2.33
N GLY A 39 -1.08 18.95 -2.65
CA GLY A 39 -1.21 20.40 -2.84
C GLY A 39 -0.80 20.88 -4.24
N GLN A 40 -0.63 19.97 -5.19
CA GLN A 40 -0.30 20.27 -6.59
C GLN A 40 -0.73 19.11 -7.52
N PRO A 41 -1.00 19.38 -8.81
CA PRO A 41 -1.27 18.33 -9.79
C PRO A 41 -0.10 17.37 -9.94
N ILE A 42 -0.40 16.10 -10.23
CA ILE A 42 0.61 15.09 -10.56
C ILE A 42 0.96 15.24 -12.04
N LYS A 43 2.26 15.16 -12.37
CA LYS A 43 2.74 15.30 -13.74
C LYS A 43 2.11 14.25 -14.67
N PRO A 44 1.81 14.59 -15.93
CA PRO A 44 1.01 13.75 -16.83
C PRO A 44 1.51 12.31 -16.98
N LEU A 45 2.83 12.11 -17.08
CA LEU A 45 3.41 10.76 -17.21
C LEU A 45 3.03 9.87 -16.01
N TYR A 46 3.23 10.36 -14.78
CA TYR A 46 2.99 9.57 -13.58
C TYR A 46 1.49 9.49 -13.26
N ARG A 47 0.73 10.54 -13.56
CA ARG A 47 -0.73 10.53 -13.45
C ARG A 47 -1.35 9.43 -14.32
N GLU A 48 -0.94 9.33 -15.59
CA GLU A 48 -1.44 8.28 -16.49
C GLU A 48 -0.97 6.88 -16.08
N TYR A 49 0.23 6.75 -15.49
CA TYR A 49 0.67 5.51 -14.87
C TYR A 49 -0.30 5.06 -13.76
N LEU A 50 -0.62 5.95 -12.81
CA LEU A 50 -1.52 5.65 -11.70
C LEU A 50 -2.96 5.34 -12.18
N LEU A 51 -3.44 6.03 -13.20
CA LEU A 51 -4.73 5.72 -13.83
C LEU A 51 -4.75 4.39 -14.61
N THR A 52 -3.59 3.89 -15.02
CA THR A 52 -3.49 2.64 -15.80
C THR A 52 -3.22 1.43 -14.91
N PHE A 53 -2.33 1.57 -13.92
CA PHE A 53 -1.85 0.46 -13.08
C PHE A 53 -2.08 0.70 -11.59
N GLY A 54 -2.22 1.96 -11.16
CA GLY A 54 -2.32 2.33 -9.76
C GLY A 54 -1.05 2.11 -8.96
N MET A 55 -1.21 2.19 -7.64
CA MET A 55 -0.16 1.90 -6.67
C MET A 55 -0.12 0.39 -6.41
N THR A 56 -1.25 -0.23 -6.06
CA THR A 56 -1.32 -1.67 -5.81
C THR A 56 -1.10 -2.47 -7.11
N GLN A 57 0.12 -2.98 -7.31
CA GLN A 57 0.51 -3.75 -8.49
C GLN A 57 1.73 -4.63 -8.24
N ASP A 58 1.95 -5.64 -9.08
CA ASP A 58 3.13 -6.53 -9.03
C ASP A 58 3.92 -6.62 -10.34
N ILE A 59 3.65 -5.72 -11.29
CA ILE A 59 4.31 -5.64 -12.59
C ILE A 59 5.73 -5.07 -12.44
N PHE A 60 5.86 -4.04 -11.61
CA PHE A 60 7.01 -3.17 -11.49
C PHE A 60 7.54 -3.29 -10.06
N GLU A 61 8.48 -4.24 -9.86
CA GLU A 61 9.08 -4.60 -8.55
C GLU A 61 9.64 -3.42 -7.75
N LYS A 62 9.90 -2.27 -8.39
CA LYS A 62 10.54 -1.09 -7.81
C LYS A 62 9.65 0.14 -7.86
N LEU A 63 8.34 -0.01 -7.71
CA LEU A 63 7.40 1.10 -7.59
C LEU A 63 6.60 0.95 -6.30
N ILE A 64 6.33 2.07 -5.61
CA ILE A 64 5.53 2.09 -4.38
C ILE A 64 4.18 1.43 -4.67
N THR A 65 3.84 0.48 -3.81
CA THR A 65 2.58 -0.26 -3.91
C THR A 65 1.49 0.22 -2.97
N ASP A 66 1.85 1.09 -2.03
CA ASP A 66 1.00 1.54 -0.94
C ASP A 66 0.92 3.07 -0.87
N ILE A 67 -0.29 3.59 -0.67
CA ILE A 67 -0.56 5.03 -0.68
C ILE A 67 -0.07 5.73 0.59
N ASP A 68 -0.09 5.03 1.73
CA ASP A 68 0.31 5.62 3.00
C ASP A 68 1.84 5.75 3.05
N SER A 69 2.56 4.71 2.63
CA SER A 69 4.02 4.74 2.39
C SER A 69 4.41 5.87 1.43
N PHE A 70 3.63 6.10 0.37
CA PHE A 70 3.86 7.24 -0.53
C PHE A 70 3.79 8.58 0.21
N PHE A 71 2.80 8.76 1.10
CA PHE A 71 2.63 10.02 1.81
C PHE A 71 3.67 10.24 2.90
N GLU A 72 4.13 9.19 3.57
CA GLU A 72 5.26 9.27 4.50
C GLU A 72 6.53 9.74 3.80
N ASP A 73 6.89 9.06 2.69
CA ASP A 73 8.03 9.44 1.87
C ASP A 73 7.88 10.86 1.33
N PHE A 74 6.68 11.23 0.87
CA PHE A 74 6.39 12.56 0.36
C PHE A 74 6.59 13.64 1.44
N ASP A 75 6.09 13.37 2.65
CA ASP A 75 6.17 14.29 3.78
C ASP A 75 7.59 14.47 4.31
N PHE A 76 8.40 13.43 4.20
CA PHE A 76 9.83 13.49 4.44
C PHE A 76 10.53 14.35 3.37
N ILE A 77 10.37 14.02 2.08
CA ILE A 77 11.13 14.69 1.01
C ILE A 77 10.69 16.13 0.78
N LYS A 78 9.41 16.49 0.96
CA LYS A 78 8.90 17.83 0.62
C LYS A 78 9.56 18.94 1.41
N LYS A 79 10.11 18.62 2.59
CA LYS A 79 10.86 19.54 3.46
C LYS A 79 12.14 20.06 2.81
N SER A 80 12.76 19.24 1.96
CA SER A 80 14.10 19.48 1.41
C SER A 80 14.13 19.49 -0.12
N LEU A 81 13.22 18.77 -0.79
CA LEU A 81 13.10 18.64 -2.24
C LEU A 81 11.68 18.97 -2.71
N ASN A 82 11.29 20.22 -2.52
CA ASN A 82 9.97 20.70 -2.92
C ASN A 82 9.76 20.55 -4.45
N GLY A 83 8.76 19.77 -4.84
CA GLY A 83 8.38 19.53 -6.23
C GLY A 83 8.80 18.18 -6.78
N TYR A 84 9.35 17.31 -5.93
CA TYR A 84 9.56 15.90 -6.26
C TYR A 84 8.44 15.05 -5.67
N LEU A 85 8.12 13.94 -6.33
CA LEU A 85 7.22 12.91 -5.81
C LEU A 85 7.99 11.60 -5.65
N PRO A 86 7.77 10.85 -4.56
CA PRO A 86 8.33 9.52 -4.43
C PRO A 86 7.64 8.56 -5.37
N ILE A 87 8.40 7.64 -5.94
CA ILE A 87 7.89 6.57 -6.79
C ILE A 87 8.29 5.18 -6.30
N PHE A 88 9.28 5.06 -5.40
CA PHE A 88 9.73 3.84 -4.73
C PHE A 88 10.67 4.18 -3.58
N SER A 89 10.61 3.42 -2.49
CA SER A 89 11.53 3.48 -1.37
C SER A 89 12.12 2.08 -1.13
N ASP A 90 13.42 2.07 -0.84
CA ASP A 90 14.19 0.90 -0.42
C ASP A 90 14.91 1.30 0.88
N ILE A 91 14.10 1.58 1.89
CA ILE A 91 14.57 2.06 3.20
C ILE A 91 15.20 0.87 3.95
N ASP A 92 14.52 -0.29 3.96
CA ASP A 92 14.99 -1.48 4.68
C ASP A 92 16.37 -2.01 4.25
N MET A 93 16.79 -1.79 3.00
CA MET A 93 18.09 -2.29 2.50
C MET A 93 19.12 -1.20 2.23
N GLU A 94 18.73 -0.07 1.68
CA GLU A 94 19.68 0.92 1.15
C GLU A 94 19.43 2.36 1.65
N ASP A 95 18.48 2.60 2.55
CA ASP A 95 18.07 3.93 3.00
C ASP A 95 17.84 4.89 1.83
N THR A 96 17.12 4.42 0.79
CA THR A 96 16.98 5.19 -0.46
C THR A 96 15.56 5.43 -0.92
N ILE A 97 15.31 6.63 -1.44
CA ILE A 97 14.03 7.01 -2.07
C ILE A 97 14.29 7.38 -3.53
N TYR A 98 13.47 6.84 -4.41
CA TYR A 98 13.46 7.12 -5.83
C TYR A 98 12.35 8.11 -6.15
N LEU A 99 12.69 9.17 -6.86
CA LEU A 99 11.86 10.34 -7.07
C LEU A 99 11.67 10.66 -8.54
N ILE A 100 10.58 11.35 -8.86
CA ILE A 100 10.39 12.05 -10.13
C ILE A 100 10.24 13.55 -9.89
N ASN A 101 10.74 14.37 -10.81
CA ASN A 101 10.53 15.80 -10.78
C ASN A 101 9.10 16.10 -11.27
N ASN A 102 8.25 16.58 -10.37
CA ASN A 102 6.85 16.89 -10.65
C ASN A 102 6.62 18.31 -11.18
N LYS A 103 7.60 19.20 -11.00
CA LYS A 103 7.53 20.59 -11.48
C LYS A 103 7.96 20.74 -12.93
N ASP A 104 9.02 20.03 -13.34
CA ASP A 104 9.48 20.04 -14.72
C ASP A 104 8.75 18.96 -15.54
N LEU A 105 7.81 19.42 -16.37
CA LEU A 105 7.01 18.56 -17.24
C LEU A 105 7.84 17.87 -18.35
N GLN A 106 9.05 18.33 -18.64
CA GLN A 106 9.94 17.71 -19.62
C GLN A 106 10.93 16.72 -18.99
N ASP A 107 11.12 16.77 -17.68
CA ASP A 107 12.06 15.91 -16.96
C ASP A 107 11.41 14.62 -16.49
N ASP A 108 11.37 13.62 -17.37
CA ASP A 108 10.81 12.29 -17.11
C ASP A 108 11.82 11.31 -16.48
N PHE A 109 12.92 11.83 -15.92
CA PHE A 109 13.92 11.01 -15.27
C PHE A 109 13.55 10.67 -13.83
N VAL A 110 13.98 9.48 -13.43
CA VAL A 110 14.01 9.04 -12.05
C VAL A 110 15.33 9.47 -11.41
N TYR A 111 15.21 9.97 -10.19
CA TYR A 111 16.32 10.34 -9.32
C TYR A 111 16.39 9.35 -8.17
N LYS A 112 17.59 8.94 -7.77
CA LYS A 112 17.83 8.21 -6.53
C LYS A 112 18.35 9.20 -5.50
N VAL A 113 17.74 9.19 -4.32
CA VAL A 113 18.16 9.92 -3.14
C VAL A 113 18.64 8.90 -2.11
N ILE A 114 19.83 9.11 -1.58
CA ILE A 114 20.36 8.36 -0.45
C ILE A 114 20.10 9.19 0.80
N ILE A 115 19.42 8.61 1.78
CA ILE A 115 19.22 9.17 3.12
C ILE A 115 20.50 8.86 3.92
N ASP A 116 21.03 9.87 4.62
CA ASP A 116 22.16 9.66 5.51
C ASP A 116 21.73 9.19 6.91
N SER A 117 22.71 8.87 7.76
CA SER A 117 22.45 8.38 9.12
C SER A 117 21.73 9.38 10.05
N ASP A 118 21.60 10.64 9.64
CA ASP A 118 20.89 11.67 10.40
C ASP A 118 19.46 11.90 9.87
N ASP A 119 18.94 10.99 9.04
CA ASP A 119 17.67 11.13 8.32
C ASP A 119 17.62 12.39 7.44
N LYS A 120 18.75 12.77 6.84
CA LYS A 120 18.81 13.91 5.91
C LYS A 120 18.99 13.43 4.49
N ILE A 121 18.53 14.28 3.58
CA ILE A 121 18.73 14.09 2.15
C ILE A 121 20.22 14.28 1.85
N GLY A 122 20.89 13.16 1.57
CA GLY A 122 22.26 13.13 1.13
C GLY A 122 22.38 13.35 -0.38
N LYS A 123 22.99 12.38 -1.07
CA LYS A 123 23.31 12.50 -2.50
C LYS A 123 22.09 12.22 -3.37
N ILE A 124 21.84 13.13 -4.33
CA ILE A 124 20.83 12.98 -5.38
C ILE A 124 21.52 12.58 -6.68
N LYS A 125 21.06 11.48 -7.29
CA LYS A 125 21.62 10.96 -8.55
C LYS A 125 20.52 10.80 -9.58
N LYS A 126 20.66 11.49 -10.72
CA LYS A 126 19.84 11.24 -11.91
C LYS A 126 20.15 9.85 -12.47
N LEU A 127 19.12 9.03 -12.68
CA LEU A 127 19.26 7.66 -13.16
C LEU A 127 18.89 7.54 -14.63
N LYS A 128 17.62 7.23 -14.91
CA LYS A 128 17.11 6.91 -16.24
C LYS A 128 15.66 7.37 -16.34
N LEU A 129 15.15 7.41 -17.57
CA LEU A 129 13.75 7.72 -17.83
C LEU A 129 12.83 6.72 -17.12
N PHE A 130 11.73 7.23 -16.56
CA PHE A 130 10.71 6.41 -15.90
C PHE A 130 10.15 5.33 -16.84
N GLN A 131 9.92 5.66 -18.11
CA GLN A 131 9.51 4.70 -19.15
C GLN A 131 10.47 3.53 -19.30
N ARG A 132 11.79 3.78 -19.18
CA ARG A 132 12.79 2.72 -19.28
C ARG A 132 12.69 1.74 -18.11
N ILE A 133 12.28 2.19 -16.92
CA ILE A 133 11.99 1.29 -15.78
C ILE A 133 10.82 0.37 -16.13
N ILE A 134 9.75 0.93 -16.69
CA ILE A 134 8.57 0.16 -17.12
C ILE A 134 8.94 -0.89 -18.17
N GLU A 135 9.68 -0.51 -19.20
CA GLU A 135 10.13 -1.40 -20.26
C GLU A 135 11.04 -2.52 -19.75
N GLU A 136 11.97 -2.21 -18.85
CA GLU A 136 12.85 -3.20 -18.23
C GLU A 136 12.07 -4.20 -17.37
N SER A 137 11.06 -3.75 -16.62
CA SER A 137 10.18 -4.63 -15.83
C SER A 137 9.36 -5.57 -16.72
N ILE A 138 8.82 -5.09 -17.84
CA ILE A 138 8.11 -5.94 -18.81
C ILE A 138 9.07 -6.96 -19.43
N SER A 139 10.30 -6.56 -19.74
CA SER A 139 11.33 -7.45 -20.27
C SER A 139 11.67 -8.57 -19.27
N LYS A 140 11.79 -8.25 -17.97
CA LYS A 140 11.96 -9.25 -16.90
C LYS A 140 10.75 -10.17 -16.80
N LEU A 141 9.54 -9.62 -16.82
CA LEU A 141 8.29 -10.40 -16.76
C LEU A 141 8.23 -11.43 -17.91
N ASN A 142 8.61 -11.03 -19.12
CA ASN A 142 8.66 -11.95 -20.26
C ASN A 142 9.55 -13.17 -20.00
N LYS A 143 10.67 -12.98 -19.28
CA LYS A 143 11.61 -14.06 -18.95
C LYS A 143 11.11 -14.92 -17.79
N ASN A 144 10.47 -14.30 -16.79
CA ASN A 144 10.22 -14.94 -15.49
C ASN A 144 8.74 -15.26 -15.21
N HIS A 145 7.80 -14.95 -16.11
CA HIS A 145 6.36 -15.14 -15.86
C HIS A 145 5.96 -16.56 -15.45
N LYS A 146 6.72 -17.58 -15.87
CA LYS A 146 6.45 -18.99 -15.52
C LYS A 146 6.72 -19.33 -14.05
N SER A 147 7.55 -18.55 -13.36
CA SER A 147 7.87 -18.74 -11.95
C SER A 147 7.02 -17.87 -11.02
N ARG A 148 6.09 -17.09 -11.57
CA ARG A 148 5.21 -16.21 -10.77
C ARG A 148 4.01 -16.98 -10.25
N CYS A 149 3.56 -16.63 -9.06
CA CYS A 149 2.33 -17.17 -8.51
C CYS A 149 1.11 -16.73 -9.35
N LEU A 150 0.13 -17.63 -9.47
CA LEU A 150 -1.13 -17.33 -10.15
C LEU A 150 -1.94 -16.34 -9.30
N ASN A 151 -2.63 -15.40 -9.95
CA ASN A 151 -3.44 -14.40 -9.25
C ASN A 151 -4.50 -15.02 -8.33
N LYS A 152 -5.02 -16.20 -8.67
CA LYS A 152 -5.97 -16.93 -7.82
C LYS A 152 -5.39 -17.40 -6.48
N ASN A 153 -4.07 -17.44 -6.35
CA ASN A 153 -3.33 -17.90 -5.17
C ASN A 153 -2.69 -16.72 -4.41
N LYS A 154 -2.85 -15.48 -4.90
CA LYS A 154 -2.35 -14.30 -4.20
C LYS A 154 -3.39 -13.78 -3.24
N VAL A 155 -2.92 -13.29 -2.10
CA VAL A 155 -3.76 -12.64 -1.09
C VAL A 155 -3.32 -11.19 -0.88
N ASN A 156 -4.30 -10.35 -0.64
CA ASN A 156 -4.14 -9.00 -0.13
C ASN A 156 -4.19 -9.08 1.39
N ASN A 157 -3.23 -8.46 2.07
CA ASN A 157 -3.21 -8.38 3.52
C ASN A 157 -3.22 -6.90 3.93
N ALA A 158 -4.00 -6.55 4.94
CA ALA A 158 -3.97 -5.23 5.55
C ALA A 158 -3.97 -5.36 7.08
N GLU A 159 -2.99 -4.73 7.72
CA GLU A 159 -2.97 -4.53 9.16
C GLU A 159 -3.71 -3.22 9.48
N PHE A 160 -4.57 -3.26 10.50
CA PHE A 160 -5.27 -2.10 11.02
C PHE A 160 -4.79 -1.80 12.44
N ASN A 161 -4.17 -0.64 12.62
CA ASN A 161 -3.76 -0.13 13.93
C ASN A 161 -4.70 1.00 14.35
N ILE A 162 -5.49 0.78 15.39
CA ILE A 162 -6.50 1.72 15.87
C ILE A 162 -5.98 2.37 17.15
N SER A 163 -5.98 3.70 17.16
CA SER A 163 -5.57 4.51 18.32
C SER A 163 -6.72 5.38 18.83
N ASP A 164 -6.62 5.79 20.09
CA ASP A 164 -7.49 6.79 20.73
C ASP A 164 -8.95 6.33 20.96
N LYS A 165 -9.20 5.02 21.22
CA LYS A 165 -10.53 4.50 21.60
C LYS A 165 -10.48 3.52 22.77
N ASP A 166 -11.50 3.55 23.63
CA ASP A 166 -11.77 2.49 24.61
C ASP A 166 -12.21 1.22 23.84
N PHE A 167 -11.83 0.04 24.34
CA PHE A 167 -12.23 -1.25 23.78
C PHE A 167 -13.71 -1.36 23.47
N ASN A 168 -14.54 -0.82 24.36
CA ASN A 168 -15.99 -0.88 24.23
C ASN A 168 -16.46 -0.12 22.99
N ASP A 169 -15.82 1.01 22.67
CA ASP A 169 -16.08 1.77 21.46
C ASP A 169 -15.62 1.01 20.20
N PHE A 170 -14.48 0.31 20.29
CA PHE A 170 -13.97 -0.53 19.19
C PHE A 170 -14.95 -1.66 18.84
N ILE A 171 -15.37 -2.44 19.84
CA ILE A 171 -16.33 -3.54 19.64
C ILE A 171 -17.67 -3.01 19.16
N GLU A 172 -18.14 -1.86 19.66
CA GLU A 172 -19.42 -1.28 19.24
C GLU A 172 -19.47 -0.90 17.76
N ILE A 173 -18.36 -0.45 17.17
CA ILE A 173 -18.27 -0.14 15.74
C ILE A 173 -18.58 -1.36 14.88
N PHE A 174 -18.10 -2.54 15.29
CA PHE A 174 -18.20 -3.75 14.49
C PHE A 174 -19.29 -4.73 14.96
N LYS A 175 -19.90 -4.50 16.13
CA LYS A 175 -21.03 -5.28 16.65
C LYS A 175 -22.19 -5.35 15.65
N THR A 176 -22.52 -4.23 15.00
CA THR A 176 -23.60 -4.19 13.99
C THR A 176 -23.27 -4.95 12.71
N GLU A 177 -21.98 -5.20 12.48
CA GLU A 177 -21.44 -5.93 11.33
C GLU A 177 -21.14 -7.40 11.65
N GLY A 178 -21.61 -7.86 12.82
CA GLY A 178 -21.51 -9.25 13.23
C GLY A 178 -20.21 -9.64 13.91
N LEU A 179 -19.44 -8.67 14.45
CA LEU A 179 -18.26 -8.97 15.26
C LEU A 179 -18.65 -9.85 16.47
N LYS A 180 -18.05 -11.03 16.57
CA LYS A 180 -18.30 -11.97 17.67
C LYS A 180 -16.99 -12.42 18.29
N GLN A 181 -16.83 -12.17 19.58
CA GLN A 181 -15.71 -12.71 20.34
C GLN A 181 -15.87 -14.22 20.50
N LYS A 182 -14.80 -14.97 20.22
CA LYS A 182 -14.73 -16.44 20.30
C LYS A 182 -13.99 -16.90 21.55
N THR A 183 -12.96 -16.17 21.97
CA THR A 183 -12.18 -16.47 23.16
C THR A 183 -12.08 -15.24 24.06
N ASP A 184 -11.91 -15.47 25.35
CA ASP A 184 -11.52 -14.41 26.28
C ASP A 184 -10.13 -13.86 25.91
N TRP A 185 -9.82 -12.66 26.40
CA TRP A 185 -8.48 -12.07 26.29
C TRP A 185 -7.46 -12.94 27.02
N GLN A 186 -6.33 -13.19 26.38
CA GLN A 186 -5.22 -13.97 26.92
C GLN A 186 -3.92 -13.21 26.71
N PRO A 187 -2.93 -13.33 27.62
CA PRO A 187 -1.61 -12.74 27.40
C PRO A 187 -0.98 -13.31 26.12
N LYS A 188 -0.52 -12.42 25.22
CA LYS A 188 0.04 -12.80 23.91
C LYS A 188 1.26 -13.71 24.03
N TYR A 189 2.08 -13.49 25.04
CA TYR A 189 3.34 -14.19 25.27
C TYR A 189 3.25 -15.23 26.39
N TYR A 190 2.06 -15.75 26.70
CA TYR A 190 1.93 -16.77 27.73
C TYR A 190 2.68 -18.07 27.35
N PRO A 191 3.43 -18.71 28.28
CA PRO A 191 3.61 -18.39 29.70
C PRO A 191 4.81 -17.48 30.02
N GLU A 192 5.50 -16.97 29.01
CA GLU A 192 6.80 -16.30 29.13
C GLU A 192 6.70 -14.85 29.63
N ASN A 193 5.58 -14.16 29.39
CA ASN A 193 5.32 -12.83 29.94
C ASN A 193 3.83 -12.63 30.26
N ILE A 194 3.51 -12.42 31.54
CA ILE A 194 2.14 -12.23 32.05
C ILE A 194 1.72 -10.74 31.97
N PHE A 195 2.67 -9.85 31.68
CA PHE A 195 2.46 -8.42 31.49
C PHE A 195 2.70 -8.06 30.02
N GLY A 196 1.91 -7.13 29.49
CA GLY A 196 2.00 -6.71 28.08
C GLY A 196 0.77 -7.11 27.26
N ASP A 197 0.93 -7.12 25.94
CA ASP A 197 -0.18 -7.21 25.00
C ASP A 197 -1.05 -8.45 25.21
N GLU A 198 -2.35 -8.28 25.02
CA GLU A 198 -3.33 -9.35 25.08
C GLU A 198 -3.90 -9.64 23.69
N VAL A 199 -4.31 -10.89 23.46
CA VAL A 199 -4.96 -11.32 22.22
C VAL A 199 -6.27 -12.02 22.50
N ALA A 200 -7.23 -11.87 21.59
CA ALA A 200 -8.45 -12.66 21.56
C ALA A 200 -8.86 -12.96 20.11
N LEU A 201 -9.53 -14.10 19.93
CA LEU A 201 -10.11 -14.50 18.64
C LEU A 201 -11.49 -13.88 18.46
N PHE A 202 -11.74 -13.33 17.28
CA PHE A 202 -13.02 -12.79 16.88
C PHE A 202 -13.45 -13.33 15.51
N TYR A 203 -14.75 -13.28 15.23
CA TYR A 203 -15.28 -13.37 13.87
C TYR A 203 -15.69 -12.00 13.39
N LEU A 204 -15.14 -11.53 12.27
CA LEU A 204 -15.54 -10.30 11.58
C LEU A 204 -15.87 -10.63 10.12
N PHE A 205 -17.07 -10.28 9.65
CA PHE A 205 -17.56 -10.65 8.31
C PHE A 205 -17.39 -12.15 7.98
N ASP A 206 -17.67 -13.02 8.95
CA ASP A 206 -17.49 -14.48 8.86
C ASP A 206 -16.03 -14.95 8.72
N ASN A 207 -15.04 -14.08 8.94
CA ASN A 207 -13.62 -14.42 8.98
C ASN A 207 -13.12 -14.44 10.42
N GLU A 208 -12.35 -15.47 10.76
CA GLU A 208 -11.66 -15.52 12.05
C GLU A 208 -10.46 -14.57 12.02
N ILE A 209 -10.38 -13.69 13.01
CA ILE A 209 -9.31 -12.70 13.15
C ILE A 209 -8.77 -12.75 14.57
N ILE A 210 -7.48 -12.44 14.71
CA ILE A 210 -6.84 -12.21 16.00
C ILE A 210 -6.80 -10.70 16.20
N ILE A 211 -7.36 -10.24 17.32
CA ILE A 211 -7.24 -8.84 17.73
C ILE A 211 -6.27 -8.82 18.89
N GLU A 212 -5.27 -7.97 18.77
CA GLU A 212 -4.31 -7.63 19.81
C GLU A 212 -4.66 -6.28 20.42
N ARG A 213 -4.42 -6.13 21.72
CA ARG A 213 -4.50 -4.85 22.42
C ARG A 213 -3.30 -4.65 23.33
N ASP A 214 -2.91 -3.41 23.50
CA ASP A 214 -1.88 -3.00 24.45
C ASP A 214 -2.34 -3.16 25.91
N GLU A 215 -1.39 -3.11 26.85
CA GLU A 215 -1.66 -3.26 28.29
C GLU A 215 -2.65 -2.22 28.84
N ASP A 216 -2.62 -1.01 28.29
CA ASP A 216 -3.50 0.10 28.70
C ASP A 216 -4.86 0.10 27.96
N HIS A 217 -5.10 -0.86 27.06
CA HIS A 217 -6.30 -0.99 26.23
C HIS A 217 -6.64 0.28 25.42
N SER A 218 -5.60 1.01 25.01
CA SER A 218 -5.69 2.25 24.26
C SER A 218 -5.46 2.06 22.75
N GLN A 219 -4.86 0.92 22.38
CA GLN A 219 -4.50 0.57 21.02
C GLN A 219 -4.96 -0.83 20.68
N TYR A 220 -5.44 -1.00 19.44
CA TYR A 220 -5.88 -2.29 18.91
C TYR A 220 -5.24 -2.55 17.57
N ARG A 221 -4.79 -3.79 17.37
CA ARG A 221 -4.23 -4.25 16.11
C ARG A 221 -4.92 -5.51 15.64
N PHE A 222 -5.21 -5.60 14.35
CA PHE A 222 -5.60 -6.85 13.71
C PHE A 222 -5.26 -6.84 12.22
N GLU A 223 -5.06 -8.03 11.67
CA GLU A 223 -4.79 -8.25 10.25
C GLU A 223 -6.01 -8.84 9.55
N LEU A 224 -6.23 -8.43 8.30
CA LEU A 224 -7.25 -8.98 7.42
C LEU A 224 -6.62 -9.44 6.12
N GLU A 225 -6.86 -10.70 5.78
CA GLU A 225 -6.46 -11.30 4.51
C GLU A 225 -7.67 -11.58 3.62
N GLU A 226 -7.54 -11.30 2.32
CA GLU A 226 -8.53 -11.71 1.33
C GLU A 226 -7.86 -12.05 -0.02
N PRO A 227 -8.45 -12.92 -0.86
CA PRO A 227 -7.93 -13.15 -2.21
C PRO A 227 -7.87 -11.85 -3.02
N ILE A 228 -6.82 -11.65 -3.82
CA ILE A 228 -6.65 -10.39 -4.59
C ILE A 228 -7.71 -10.17 -5.68
N LEU A 229 -8.40 -11.25 -6.08
CA LEU A 229 -9.48 -11.20 -7.06
C LEU A 229 -10.85 -10.98 -6.39
N THR A 230 -10.87 -10.64 -5.10
CA THR A 230 -12.11 -10.33 -4.37
C THR A 230 -12.76 -9.08 -4.98
N ASP A 231 -14.06 -9.19 -5.30
CA ASP A 231 -14.85 -8.05 -5.77
C ASP A 231 -14.82 -6.92 -4.72
N ASN A 232 -14.58 -5.68 -5.15
CA ASN A 232 -14.55 -4.49 -4.30
C ASN A 232 -15.78 -4.35 -3.37
N LYS A 233 -16.96 -4.82 -3.79
CA LYS A 233 -18.19 -4.81 -2.97
C LYS A 233 -18.18 -5.87 -1.87
N LYS A 234 -17.37 -6.92 -2.05
CA LYS A 234 -17.23 -8.03 -1.11
C LYS A 234 -16.01 -7.88 -0.19
N SER A 235 -15.00 -7.12 -0.61
CA SER A 235 -13.76 -6.86 0.12
C SER A 235 -14.02 -6.51 1.59
N ILE A 236 -13.52 -7.36 2.50
CA ILE A 236 -13.61 -7.17 3.95
C ILE A 236 -12.65 -6.08 4.40
N ILE A 237 -11.48 -5.95 3.74
CA ILE A 237 -10.51 -4.89 4.00
C ILE A 237 -11.16 -3.53 3.73
N ARG A 238 -11.76 -3.34 2.55
CA ARG A 238 -12.41 -2.07 2.18
C ARG A 238 -13.64 -1.77 3.03
N LYS A 239 -14.42 -2.78 3.40
CA LYS A 239 -15.56 -2.61 4.32
C LYS A 239 -15.10 -2.11 5.69
N THR A 240 -14.06 -2.74 6.25
CA THR A 240 -13.45 -2.35 7.53
C THR A 240 -12.98 -0.91 7.47
N GLU A 241 -12.19 -0.55 6.45
CA GLU A 241 -11.70 0.82 6.26
C GLU A 241 -12.84 1.84 6.17
N LYS A 242 -13.89 1.53 5.40
CA LYS A 242 -15.06 2.41 5.27
C LYS A 242 -15.79 2.60 6.59
N LEU A 243 -15.97 1.54 7.38
CA LEU A 243 -16.62 1.60 8.68
C LEU A 243 -15.83 2.47 9.64
N LEU A 244 -14.52 2.25 9.75
CA LEU A 244 -13.64 3.06 10.60
C LEU A 244 -13.68 4.54 10.22
N LYS A 245 -13.66 4.86 8.91
CA LYS A 245 -13.80 6.24 8.40
C LYS A 245 -15.15 6.86 8.75
N VAL A 246 -16.26 6.13 8.55
CA VAL A 246 -17.62 6.62 8.88
C VAL A 246 -17.74 6.92 10.37
N GLN A 247 -17.15 6.07 11.21
CA GLN A 247 -17.15 6.21 12.66
C GLN A 247 -16.09 7.18 13.19
N ARG A 248 -15.37 7.88 12.29
CA ARG A 248 -14.30 8.84 12.60
C ARG A 248 -13.26 8.30 13.57
N VAL A 249 -12.97 7.01 13.44
CA VAL A 249 -11.93 6.34 14.21
C VAL A 249 -10.59 6.75 13.62
N LYS A 250 -9.62 7.05 14.48
CA LYS A 250 -8.25 7.24 14.05
C LYS A 250 -7.60 5.87 13.91
N PHE A 251 -7.17 5.56 12.70
CA PHE A 251 -6.50 4.31 12.41
C PHE A 251 -5.41 4.53 11.37
N GLU A 252 -4.44 3.65 11.40
CA GLU A 252 -3.42 3.46 10.37
C GLU A 252 -3.71 2.11 9.69
N LYS A 253 -3.60 2.09 8.36
CA LYS A 253 -3.73 0.87 7.56
C LYS A 253 -2.38 0.62 6.92
N ILE A 254 -1.79 -0.53 7.21
CA ILE A 254 -0.55 -0.95 6.57
C ILE A 254 -0.92 -2.01 5.53
N GLU A 255 -0.83 -1.69 4.24
CA GLU A 255 -1.01 -2.68 3.18
C GLU A 255 0.20 -3.61 3.12
N CYS A 256 0.05 -4.79 3.70
CA CYS A 256 1.04 -5.84 3.63
C CYS A 256 1.05 -6.42 2.20
N LYS A 257 2.24 -6.41 1.59
CA LYS A 257 2.58 -6.86 0.23
C LYS A 257 1.74 -8.05 -0.23
N LEU A 258 1.42 -8.10 -1.53
CA LEU A 258 0.86 -9.28 -2.21
C LEU A 258 1.61 -10.56 -1.79
N ILE A 259 0.95 -11.40 -0.98
CA ILE A 259 1.55 -12.64 -0.50
C ILE A 259 1.29 -13.72 -1.54
N GLU A 260 2.37 -14.36 -2.00
CA GLU A 260 2.29 -15.51 -2.91
C GLU A 260 2.20 -16.79 -2.07
N ASN A 261 1.01 -17.39 -1.99
CA ASN A 261 0.85 -18.70 -1.38
C ASN A 261 1.11 -19.80 -2.43
N GLU A 262 1.91 -20.81 -2.07
CA GLU A 262 2.22 -21.97 -2.92
C GLU A 262 1.00 -22.87 -3.20
#